data_AF-A0A229GKD4-F1
#
_entry.id   AF-A0A229GKD4-F1
#
_cell.length_a   1.000
_cell.length_b   1.000
_cell.length_c   1.000
_cell.angle_alpha   90.00
_cell.angle_beta   90.00
_cell.angle_gamma   90.00
#
_symmetry.space_group_name_H-M   'P 1'
#
loop_
_entity.id
_entity.type
_entity.pdbx_description
1 polymer ?
#
loop_
_entity_poly.entity_id
_entity_poly.type
_entity_poly.pdbx_seq_one_letter_code
_entity_poly.pdbx_strand_id
1 'polypeptide(L)' 'MKDIYYTTKDIKEIFQWRSDDTLAQRRKSGFLPEPDIYGRPNKWLKVKIDAIVGVDTNPRAVVGTTK' A
#
# COMPACT_ATOMS: atom_id res chain seq x y z
N MET A 1 -14.91 15.24 -0.97
CA MET A 1 -13.47 14.92 -1.09
C MET A 1 -13.29 14.11 -2.38
N LYS A 2 -12.27 14.38 -3.20
CA LYS A 2 -11.99 13.54 -4.36
C LYS A 2 -11.24 12.31 -3.86
N ASP A 3 -11.78 11.12 -4.08
CA ASP A 3 -11.07 9.88 -3.76
C ASP A 3 -9.81 9.80 -4.62
N ILE A 4 -8.64 9.74 -3.97
CA ILE A 4 -7.34 9.60 -4.63
C ILE A 4 -6.99 8.12 -4.67
N TYR A 5 -6.55 7.65 -5.83
CA TYR A 5 -6.24 6.25 -6.06
C TYR A 5 -4.80 6.06 -6.52
N TYR A 6 -4.13 5.06 -5.96
CA TYR A 6 -2.90 4.51 -6.50
C TYR A 6 -3.19 3.48 -7.60
N THR A 7 -2.28 3.42 -8.55
CA THR A 7 -2.24 2.42 -9.61
C THR A 7 -1.34 1.25 -9.24
N THR A 8 -1.40 0.18 -10.04
CA THR A 8 -0.50 -0.97 -9.89
C THR A 8 0.96 -0.52 -9.97
N LYS A 9 1.25 0.46 -10.85
CA LYS A 9 2.59 1.03 -10.99
C LYS A 9 3.02 1.74 -9.72
N ASP A 10 2.17 2.60 -9.16
CA ASP A 10 2.49 3.33 -7.92
C ASP A 10 2.74 2.36 -6.76
N ILE A 11 1.93 1.31 -6.63
CA ILE A 11 2.12 0.28 -5.60
C ILE A 11 3.45 -0.45 -5.79
N LYS A 12 3.79 -0.84 -7.02
CA LYS A 12 5.08 -1.48 -7.32
C LYS A 12 6.25 -0.56 -6.99
N GLU A 13 6.14 0.75 -7.24
CA GLU A 13 7.16 1.73 -6.88
C GLU A 13 7.27 1.92 -5.36
N ILE A 14 6.15 2.05 -4.64
CA ILE A 14 6.12 2.21 -3.17
C ILE A 14 6.79 1.02 -2.47
N PHE A 15 6.42 -0.20 -2.85
CA PHE A 15 6.95 -1.42 -2.23
C PHE A 15 8.20 -1.97 -2.93
N GLN A 16 8.74 -1.25 -3.92
CA GLN A 16 9.92 -1.65 -4.70
C GLN A 16 9.78 -3.06 -5.35
N TRP A 17 8.57 -3.43 -5.76
CA TRP A 17 8.29 -4.71 -6.40
C TRP A 17 8.59 -4.68 -7.89
N ARG A 18 9.44 -5.61 -8.32
CA ARG A 18 9.88 -5.70 -9.73
C ARG A 18 8.96 -6.54 -10.61
N SER A 19 8.23 -7.51 -10.05
CA SER A 19 7.34 -8.41 -10.80
C SER A 19 5.86 -8.17 -10.50
N ASP A 20 5.00 -8.34 -11.51
CA ASP A 20 3.55 -8.39 -11.34
C ASP A 20 3.11 -9.64 -10.56
N ASP A 21 3.88 -10.72 -10.61
CA ASP A 21 3.62 -11.93 -9.82
C ASP A 21 3.69 -11.65 -8.33
N THR A 22 4.63 -10.79 -7.90
CA THR A 22 4.74 -10.38 -6.50
C THR A 22 3.47 -9.69 -6.03
N LEU A 23 2.88 -8.81 -6.87
CA LEU A 23 1.63 -8.14 -6.53
C LEU A 23 0.46 -9.14 -6.43
N ALA A 24 0.38 -10.09 -7.36
CA ALA A 24 -0.64 -11.14 -7.32
C ALA A 24 -0.51 -12.03 -6.07
N GLN A 25 0.71 -12.40 -5.70
CA GLN A 25 0.99 -13.18 -4.48
C GLN A 25 0.63 -12.42 -3.21
N ARG A 26 0.97 -11.13 -3.13
CA ARG A 26 0.66 -10.28 -1.96
C ARG A 26 -0.83 -10.00 -1.80
N ARG A 27 -1.59 -9.97 -2.90
CA ARG A 27 -3.06 -9.99 -2.86
C ARG A 27 -3.58 -11.32 -2.30
N LYS A 28 -3.09 -12.45 -2.82
CA LYS A 28 -3.49 -13.78 -2.35
C LYS A 28 -3.15 -14.02 -0.88
N SER A 29 -2.06 -13.44 -0.40
CA SER A 29 -1.65 -13.55 1.01
C SER A 29 -2.44 -12.64 1.95
N GLY A 30 -3.35 -11.79 1.43
CA GLY A 30 -4.11 -10.81 2.22
C GLY A 30 -3.30 -9.60 2.68
N PHE A 31 -2.06 -9.44 2.22
CA PHE A 31 -1.23 -8.26 2.55
C PHE A 31 -1.74 -7.01 1.83
N LEU A 32 -2.05 -7.15 0.54
CA LEU A 32 -2.61 -6.08 -0.27
C LEU A 32 -4.13 -6.26 -0.40
N PRO A 33 -4.95 -5.22 -0.15
CA PRO A 33 -6.40 -5.30 -0.31
C PRO A 33 -6.80 -5.50 -1.77
N GLU A 34 -8.04 -5.92 -1.97
CA GLU A 34 -8.62 -5.94 -3.30
C GLU A 34 -8.74 -4.52 -3.89
N PRO A 35 -8.66 -4.38 -5.22
CA PRO A 35 -8.91 -3.10 -5.89
C PRO A 35 -10.29 -2.54 -5.52
N ASP A 36 -10.34 -1.25 -5.21
CA ASP A 36 -11.55 -0.60 -4.69
C ASP A 36 -12.65 -0.41 -5.75
N ILE A 37 -12.29 -0.48 -7.04
CA ILE A 37 -13.23 -0.25 -8.14
C ILE A 37 -13.46 -1.55 -8.90
N TYR A 38 -14.69 -2.04 -8.84
CA TYR A 38 -15.13 -3.20 -9.62
C TYR A 38 -14.90 -2.97 -11.12
N GLY A 39 -14.25 -3.93 -11.78
CA GLY A 39 -13.86 -3.83 -13.19
C GLY A 39 -12.61 -2.98 -13.46
N ARG A 40 -11.97 -2.36 -12.45
CA ARG A 40 -10.68 -1.67 -12.57
C ARG A 40 -9.66 -2.28 -11.62
N PRO A 41 -9.00 -3.38 -12.01
CA PRO A 41 -8.11 -4.14 -11.14
C PRO A 41 -6.79 -3.42 -10.80
N ASN A 42 -6.63 -2.18 -11.25
CA ASN A 42 -5.44 -1.37 -11.13
C ASN A 42 -5.68 -0.08 -10.30
N LYS A 43 -6.72 -0.04 -9.46
CA LYS A 43 -7.05 1.13 -8.64
C LYS A 43 -7.26 0.73 -7.19
N TRP A 44 -6.42 1.29 -6.32
CA TRP A 44 -6.50 1.14 -4.88
C TRP A 44 -6.62 2.50 -4.22
N LEU A 45 -7.49 2.60 -3.22
CA LEU A 45 -7.71 3.82 -2.49
C LEU A 45 -6.44 4.20 -1.74
N LYS A 46 -5.96 5.43 -1.95
CA LYS A 46 -4.70 5.94 -1.38
C LYS A 46 -4.62 5.70 0.12
N VAL A 47 -5.69 6.01 0.86
CA VAL A 47 -5.71 5.88 2.33
C VAL A 47 -5.52 4.44 2.83
N LYS A 48 -5.95 3.43 2.06
CA LYS A 48 -5.75 2.02 2.43
C LYS A 48 -4.30 1.60 2.26
N ILE A 49 -3.67 2.02 1.16
CA ILE A 49 -2.26 1.74 0.91
C ILE A 49 -1.37 2.51 1.88
N ASP A 50 -1.66 3.79 2.13
CA ASP A 50 -0.94 4.60 3.11
C ASP A 50 -0.98 4.00 4.51
N ALA A 51 -2.09 3.36 4.91
CA ALA A 51 -2.17 2.67 6.20
C ALA A 51 -1.24 1.46 6.27
N ILE A 52 -1.06 0.73 5.17
CA ILE A 52 -0.11 -0.41 5.10
C ILE A 52 1.33 0.11 5.16
N VAL A 53 1.64 1.12 4.34
CA VAL A 53 2.97 1.73 4.29
C VAL A 53 3.31 2.37 5.63
N GLY A 54 2.37 3.10 6.24
CA GLY A 54 2.53 3.76 7.54
C GLY A 54 2.73 2.79 8.71
N VAL A 55 2.20 1.56 8.59
CA VAL A 55 2.44 0.48 9.56
C VAL A 55 3.82 -0.16 9.36
N ASP A 56 4.29 -0.27 8.11
CA ASP A 56 5.62 -0.82 7.77
C ASP A 56 6.75 0.21 7.98
N THR A 57 6.46 1.49 7.76
CA THR A 57 7.27 2.63 8.21
C THR A 57 6.93 2.92 9.66
N ASN A 58 7.33 2.04 10.56
CA ASN A 58 7.61 2.44 11.94
C ASN A 58 9.07 2.93 11.96
N PRO A 59 9.39 4.20 11.61
CA PRO A 59 10.62 4.75 12.14
C PRO A 59 10.38 4.72 13.63
N ARG A 60 11.10 3.84 14.34
CA ARG A 60 11.14 3.78 15.81
C ARG A 60 10.61 5.08 16.38
N ALA A 61 9.48 5.00 17.10
CA ALA A 61 9.05 6.03 18.02
C ALA A 61 10.30 6.76 18.52
N VAL A 62 10.45 8.02 18.09
CA VAL A 62 11.41 8.91 18.73
C VAL A 62 10.83 9.09 20.11
N VAL A 63 11.13 8.14 21.00
CA VAL A 63 10.95 8.27 22.42
C VAL A 63 11.89 9.42 22.77
N GLY A 64 11.33 10.62 22.74
CA GLY A 64 11.84 11.75 23.47
C GLY A 64 11.86 11.34 24.93
N THR A 65 12.93 10.67 25.33
CA THR A 65 13.26 10.47 26.74
C THR A 65 13.79 11.81 27.21
N THR A 66 12.88 12.76 27.43
CA THR A 66 13.17 13.94 28.23
C THR A 66 13.06 13.48 29.68
N LYS A 67 14.22 13.24 30.29
CA LYS A 67 14.40 13.30 31.74
C LYS A 67 15.47 14.33 32.03
#